data_AF-A0A9P9ACZ1-F1
#
_entry.id   AF-A0A9P9ACZ1-F1
#
_cell.length_a   1.000
_cell.length_b   1.000
_cell.length_c   1.000
_cell.angle_alpha   90.00
_cell.angle_beta   90.00
_cell.angle_gamma   90.00
#
_symmetry.space_group_name_H-M   'P 1'
#
loop_
_entity.id
_entity.type
_entity.pdbx_description
1 polymer ?
#
loop_
_entity_poly.entity_id
_entity_poly.type
_entity_poly.pdbx_seq_one_letter_code
_entity_poly.pdbx_strand_id
1 'polypeptide(L)'
;MHYQPSPTTLDPWAVHLIHYFSENIASCMQAIDGQHDGYRHLLLPIAHTSPLVLAPVLATAAFHMSRLETVESFSGPRSSSRLYNQALVELQKYQDFENVDTSTRLQILLAILTLLVNVMVTGSDDFPIIFRLLESALKAMGGEDELGRDELATFIVRQIHKMRVYAAPFLSEEEGIAVLSSKVYTTYGLNCLRFCSQQQPGLAAAVPIIESLVQQACGIYLSQAVEGPEKGMTSQTEDSTSRVQRFKDTLVSFPPGAPGEQVLIWATFVAASDCLLAEHQSFFRGVLRRLYEMIGFANLLKGIEQLEIIWQRRRHPGDRWTSMLPLSRAFVM
;
A
#
# COMPACT_ATOMS: atom_id res chain seq x y z
N MET A 1 -3.41 -8.87 -20.91
CA MET A 1 -2.44 -9.53 -21.81
C MET A 1 -1.66 -10.46 -20.92
N HIS A 2 -1.81 -11.77 -21.09
CA HIS A 2 -1.14 -12.74 -20.20
C HIS A 2 0.36 -12.60 -20.33
N TYR A 3 1.06 -12.58 -19.19
CA TYR A 3 2.51 -12.63 -19.14
C TYR A 3 3.00 -13.85 -19.96
N GLN A 4 3.78 -13.61 -21.02
CA GLN A 4 4.41 -14.68 -21.79
C GLN A 4 5.84 -14.87 -21.28
N PRO A 5 6.18 -16.04 -20.71
CA PRO A 5 7.53 -16.30 -20.22
C PRO A 5 8.52 -16.33 -21.38
N SER A 6 9.57 -15.51 -21.30
CA SER A 6 10.78 -15.68 -22.10
C SER A 6 11.42 -17.04 -21.78
N PRO A 7 12.18 -17.66 -22.71
CA PRO A 7 12.94 -18.87 -22.41
C PRO A 7 13.87 -18.60 -21.22
N THR A 8 13.60 -19.25 -20.08
CA THR A 8 14.13 -18.88 -18.77
C THR A 8 14.95 -20.02 -18.17
N THR A 9 16.08 -19.69 -17.55
CA THR A 9 16.92 -20.61 -16.76
C THR A 9 16.39 -20.84 -15.35
N LEU A 10 15.25 -20.22 -15.01
CA LEU A 10 14.64 -20.33 -13.69
C LEU A 10 13.98 -21.69 -13.49
N ASP A 11 13.99 -22.17 -12.27
CA ASP A 11 13.25 -23.37 -11.90
C ASP A 11 11.75 -23.22 -12.19
N PRO A 12 11.05 -24.30 -12.60
CA PRO A 12 9.62 -24.24 -12.91
C PRO A 12 8.73 -23.69 -11.78
N TRP A 13 9.10 -23.95 -10.51
CA TRP A 13 8.35 -23.44 -9.36
C TRP A 13 8.49 -21.91 -9.22
N ALA A 14 9.63 -21.35 -9.59
CA ALA A 14 9.86 -19.91 -9.55
C ALA A 14 9.05 -19.22 -10.67
N VAL A 15 9.04 -19.81 -11.87
CA VAL A 15 8.20 -19.34 -12.98
C VAL A 15 6.71 -19.36 -12.60
N HIS A 16 6.25 -20.42 -11.94
CA HIS A 16 4.88 -20.52 -11.45
C HIS A 16 4.54 -19.41 -10.44
N LEU A 17 5.43 -19.12 -9.49
CA LEU A 17 5.23 -18.03 -8.53
C LEU A 17 5.28 -16.63 -9.17
N ILE A 18 6.12 -16.42 -10.18
CA ILE A 18 6.13 -15.16 -10.95
C ILE A 18 4.80 -14.97 -11.67
N HIS A 19 4.29 -16.02 -12.32
CA HIS A 19 2.98 -15.98 -12.97
C HIS A 19 1.87 -15.72 -11.93
N TYR A 20 1.94 -16.37 -10.77
CA TYR A 20 0.98 -16.13 -9.71
C TYR A 20 1.02 -14.68 -9.19
N PHE A 21 2.22 -14.10 -9.03
CA PHE A 21 2.40 -12.68 -8.67
C PHE A 21 1.73 -11.77 -9.70
N SER A 22 1.95 -12.03 -10.99
CA SER A 22 1.32 -11.30 -12.10
C SER A 22 -0.20 -11.28 -11.96
N GLU A 23 -0.83 -12.43 -11.77
CA GLU A 23 -2.29 -12.50 -11.83
C GLU A 23 -2.98 -12.02 -10.55
N ASN A 24 -2.38 -12.29 -9.38
CA ASN A 24 -3.07 -12.13 -8.08
C ASN A 24 -2.58 -10.94 -7.25
N ILE A 25 -1.33 -10.50 -7.43
CA ILE A 25 -0.72 -9.45 -6.58
C ILE A 25 -0.55 -8.16 -7.35
N ALA A 26 0.02 -8.22 -8.56
CA ALA A 26 0.29 -7.04 -9.38
C ALA A 26 -0.99 -6.24 -9.71
N SER A 27 -2.08 -6.96 -10.02
CA SER A 27 -3.42 -6.41 -10.24
C SER A 27 -3.95 -5.59 -9.06
N CYS A 28 -3.65 -6.01 -7.83
CA CYS A 28 -4.09 -5.34 -6.61
C CYS A 28 -3.23 -4.10 -6.27
N MET A 29 -2.00 -4.04 -6.76
CA MET A 29 -1.07 -2.94 -6.49
C MET A 29 -1.28 -1.70 -7.37
N GLN A 30 -2.09 -1.85 -8.41
CA GLN A 30 -2.46 -0.82 -9.36
C GLN A 30 -3.84 -0.26 -9.00
N ALA A 31 -4.05 1.03 -9.29
CA ALA A 31 -5.39 1.59 -9.20
C ALA A 31 -6.35 0.97 -10.21
N ILE A 32 -5.82 0.68 -11.39
CA ILE A 32 -6.54 0.09 -12.50
C ILE A 32 -5.62 -0.95 -13.10
N ASP A 33 -6.08 -2.19 -13.12
CA ASP A 33 -5.32 -3.25 -13.77
C ASP A 33 -5.38 -3.12 -15.30
N GLY A 34 -4.27 -3.38 -16.00
CA GLY A 34 -4.21 -3.23 -17.45
C GLY A 34 -2.84 -3.45 -18.09
N GLN A 35 -2.76 -3.12 -19.38
CA GLN A 35 -1.56 -3.31 -20.21
C GLN A 35 -0.37 -2.41 -19.80
N HIS A 36 -0.60 -1.42 -18.94
CA HIS A 36 0.45 -0.52 -18.44
C HIS A 36 0.83 -0.81 -17.00
N ASP A 37 0.59 -2.04 -16.55
CA ASP A 37 0.97 -2.45 -15.21
C ASP A 37 2.49 -2.58 -15.09
N GLY A 38 3.13 -1.57 -14.49
CA GLY A 38 4.57 -1.53 -14.22
C GLY A 38 5.08 -2.68 -13.34
N TYR A 39 4.24 -3.31 -12.51
CA TYR A 39 4.64 -4.55 -11.83
C TYR A 39 4.83 -5.67 -12.86
N ARG A 40 3.93 -5.84 -13.81
CA ARG A 40 4.07 -6.87 -14.87
C ARG A 40 5.08 -6.54 -15.95
N HIS A 41 5.21 -5.27 -16.33
CA HIS A 41 5.97 -4.87 -17.53
C HIS A 41 7.35 -4.33 -17.21
N LEU A 42 7.62 -3.93 -15.96
CA LEU A 42 8.94 -3.44 -15.52
C LEU A 42 9.53 -4.36 -14.46
N LEU A 43 8.81 -4.62 -13.36
CA LEU A 43 9.33 -5.43 -12.25
C LEU A 43 9.55 -6.89 -12.65
N LEU A 44 8.56 -7.58 -13.23
CA LEU A 44 8.69 -9.01 -13.54
C LEU A 44 9.80 -9.31 -14.55
N PRO A 45 9.98 -8.58 -15.67
CA PRO A 45 11.12 -8.79 -16.57
C PRO A 45 12.48 -8.68 -15.87
N ILE A 46 12.62 -7.76 -14.92
CA ILE A 46 13.85 -7.60 -14.12
C ILE A 46 14.00 -8.76 -13.13
N ALA A 47 12.91 -9.26 -12.54
CA ALA A 47 12.94 -10.44 -11.67
C ALA A 47 13.48 -11.69 -12.40
N HIS A 48 13.35 -11.78 -13.74
CA HIS A 48 13.94 -12.90 -14.49
C HIS A 48 15.46 -12.88 -14.58
N THR A 49 16.08 -11.71 -14.41
CA THR A 49 17.52 -11.53 -14.62
C THR A 49 18.26 -11.10 -13.36
N SER A 50 17.55 -10.69 -12.31
CA SER A 50 18.12 -10.16 -11.07
C SER A 50 17.62 -10.94 -9.84
N PRO A 51 18.48 -11.72 -9.15
CA PRO A 51 18.14 -12.39 -7.89
C PRO A 51 17.66 -11.43 -6.80
N LEU A 52 18.19 -10.21 -6.80
CA LEU A 52 17.82 -9.12 -5.89
C LEU A 52 16.32 -8.78 -5.98
N VAL A 53 15.79 -8.77 -7.20
CA VAL A 53 14.36 -8.48 -7.46
C VAL A 53 13.51 -9.75 -7.43
N LEU A 54 14.09 -10.89 -7.83
CA LEU A 54 13.40 -12.18 -7.84
C LEU A 54 12.98 -12.63 -6.44
N ALA A 55 13.89 -12.60 -5.47
CA ALA A 55 13.63 -13.10 -4.13
C ALA A 55 12.40 -12.48 -3.45
N PRO A 56 12.21 -11.14 -3.42
CA PRO A 56 11.01 -10.54 -2.83
C PRO A 56 9.73 -10.83 -3.65
N VAL A 57 9.79 -10.96 -4.98
CA VAL A 57 8.64 -11.39 -5.80
C VAL A 57 8.19 -12.80 -5.39
N LEU A 58 9.14 -13.74 -5.33
CA LEU A 58 8.86 -15.14 -4.95
C LEU A 58 8.36 -15.24 -3.51
N ALA A 59 8.97 -14.52 -2.56
CA ALA A 59 8.55 -14.51 -1.17
C ALA A 59 7.09 -14.05 -1.01
N THR A 60 6.72 -13.01 -1.75
CA THR A 60 5.37 -12.42 -1.73
C THR A 60 4.35 -13.37 -2.34
N ALA A 61 4.64 -13.92 -3.52
CA ALA A 61 3.76 -14.88 -4.18
C ALA A 61 3.58 -16.16 -3.37
N ALA A 62 4.68 -16.73 -2.84
CA ALA A 62 4.64 -17.94 -2.03
C ALA A 62 3.80 -17.75 -0.77
N PHE A 63 3.94 -16.61 -0.08
CA PHE A 63 3.13 -16.34 1.10
C PHE A 63 1.65 -16.22 0.74
N HIS A 64 1.32 -15.39 -0.26
CA HIS A 64 -0.06 -15.16 -0.67
C HIS A 64 -0.75 -16.47 -1.10
N MET A 65 -0.07 -17.27 -1.92
CA MET A 65 -0.59 -18.57 -2.36
C MET A 65 -0.77 -19.54 -1.20
N SER A 66 0.20 -19.64 -0.29
CA SER A 66 0.11 -20.56 0.86
C SER A 66 -1.04 -20.26 1.83
N ARG A 67 -1.55 -19.02 1.82
CA ARG A 67 -2.71 -18.63 2.63
C ARG A 67 -4.04 -18.97 1.99
N LEU A 68 -4.11 -18.91 0.66
CA LEU A 68 -5.34 -19.17 -0.09
C LEU A 68 -5.51 -20.65 -0.42
N GLU A 69 -4.40 -21.36 -0.58
CA GLU A 69 -4.40 -22.79 -0.92
C GLU A 69 -3.90 -23.60 0.29
N THR A 70 -4.68 -24.61 0.70
CA THR A 70 -4.28 -25.59 1.75
C THR A 70 -3.24 -26.58 1.20
N VAL A 71 -2.08 -26.07 0.77
CA VAL A 71 -1.11 -26.87 0.04
C VAL A 71 0.21 -26.88 0.80
N GLU A 72 0.63 -28.07 1.25
CA GLU A 72 1.94 -28.35 1.88
C GLU A 72 3.16 -28.08 0.96
N SER A 73 2.91 -27.63 -0.28
CA SER A 73 3.88 -27.44 -1.38
C SER A 73 4.91 -26.32 -1.16
N PHE A 74 4.75 -25.49 -0.12
CA PHE A 74 5.66 -24.39 0.23
C PHE A 74 6.62 -24.72 1.38
N SER A 75 6.98 -25.99 1.53
CA SER A 75 7.98 -26.44 2.49
C SER A 75 9.42 -26.33 1.94
N GLY A 76 10.40 -26.21 2.84
CA GLY A 76 11.82 -26.21 2.50
C GLY A 76 12.28 -24.97 1.69
N PRO A 77 12.93 -25.12 0.53
CA PRO A 77 13.51 -24.01 -0.23
C PRO A 77 12.46 -23.03 -0.80
N ARG A 78 11.19 -23.45 -0.89
CA ARG A 78 10.08 -22.65 -1.41
C ARG A 78 9.31 -21.89 -0.34
N SER A 79 9.73 -22.01 0.92
CA SER A 79 9.09 -21.34 2.03
C SER A 79 9.22 -19.82 1.91
N SER A 80 8.11 -19.12 2.06
CA SER A 80 8.04 -17.65 1.99
C SER A 80 9.02 -16.97 2.95
N SER A 81 9.20 -17.52 4.16
CA SER A 81 10.15 -16.97 5.16
C SER A 81 11.60 -17.10 4.72
N ARG A 82 11.98 -18.21 4.07
CA ARG A 82 13.33 -18.40 3.53
C ARG A 82 13.59 -17.48 2.35
N LEU A 83 12.61 -17.33 1.46
CA LEU A 83 12.70 -16.41 0.31
C LEU A 83 12.77 -14.95 0.76
N TYR A 84 12.02 -14.59 1.81
CA TYR A 84 12.09 -13.26 2.42
C TYR A 84 13.48 -12.99 3.03
N ASN A 85 14.02 -13.94 3.80
CA ASN A 85 15.38 -13.84 4.34
C ASN A 85 16.43 -13.76 3.21
N GLN A 86 16.25 -14.50 2.13
CA GLN A 86 17.11 -14.40 0.95
C GLN A 86 17.06 -13.01 0.34
N ALA A 87 15.89 -12.37 0.22
CA ALA A 87 15.76 -11.00 -0.26
C ALA A 87 16.54 -10.00 0.61
N LEU A 88 16.49 -10.16 1.94
CA LEU A 88 17.26 -9.34 2.87
C LEU A 88 18.78 -9.56 2.71
N VAL A 89 19.22 -10.81 2.55
CA VAL A 89 20.63 -11.14 2.31
C VAL A 89 21.12 -10.55 0.98
N GLU A 90 20.32 -10.61 -0.08
CA GLU A 90 20.66 -9.98 -1.36
C GLU A 90 20.79 -8.45 -1.24
N LEU A 91 19.87 -7.79 -0.51
CA LEU A 91 19.96 -6.35 -0.24
C LEU A 91 21.19 -5.97 0.57
N GLN A 92 21.60 -6.80 1.53
CA GLN A 92 22.79 -6.55 2.36
C GLN A 92 24.10 -6.51 1.57
N LYS A 93 24.14 -7.08 0.36
CA LYS A 93 25.33 -7.00 -0.51
C LYS A 93 25.61 -5.58 -1.01
N TYR A 94 24.65 -4.67 -0.90
CA TYR A 94 24.69 -3.31 -1.45
C TYR A 94 24.70 -2.23 -0.36
N GLN A 95 25.32 -2.51 0.79
CA GLN A 95 25.44 -1.54 1.89
C GLN A 95 26.37 -0.36 1.55
N ASP A 96 27.36 -0.56 0.66
CA ASP A 96 28.27 0.48 0.19
C ASP A 96 27.83 1.01 -1.18
N PHE A 97 27.08 2.12 -1.19
CA PHE A 97 26.52 2.73 -2.40
C PHE A 97 27.57 3.42 -3.31
N GLU A 98 28.82 3.57 -2.86
CA GLU A 98 29.85 4.40 -3.52
C GLU A 98 30.20 3.96 -4.95
N ASN A 99 29.92 2.71 -5.34
CA ASN A 99 30.25 2.19 -6.69
C ASN A 99 29.08 1.47 -7.39
N VAL A 100 27.84 1.73 -6.97
CA VAL A 100 26.66 1.08 -7.56
C VAL A 100 26.17 1.88 -8.77
N ASP A 101 26.10 1.23 -9.94
CA ASP A 101 25.59 1.82 -11.17
C ASP A 101 24.07 2.13 -11.09
N THR A 102 23.58 3.01 -11.97
CA THR A 102 22.18 3.44 -11.97
C THR A 102 21.19 2.29 -12.09
N SER A 103 21.47 1.26 -12.92
CA SER A 103 20.55 0.12 -13.08
C SER A 103 20.43 -0.66 -11.76
N THR A 104 21.56 -0.93 -11.10
CA THR A 104 21.56 -1.61 -9.81
C THR A 104 20.85 -0.79 -8.72
N ARG A 105 21.01 0.55 -8.71
CA ARG A 105 20.26 1.44 -7.80
C ARG A 105 18.74 1.29 -7.97
N LEU A 106 18.26 1.29 -9.21
CA LEU A 106 16.83 1.10 -9.50
C LEU A 106 16.34 -0.29 -9.08
N GLN A 107 17.16 -1.33 -9.25
CA GLN A 107 16.84 -2.70 -8.79
C GLN A 107 16.76 -2.82 -7.26
N ILE A 108 17.65 -2.13 -6.52
CA ILE A 108 17.58 -2.04 -5.05
C ILE A 108 16.24 -1.42 -4.63
N LEU A 109 15.86 -0.29 -5.24
CA LEU A 109 14.59 0.37 -4.94
C LEU A 109 13.38 -0.51 -5.30
N LEU A 110 13.41 -1.20 -6.45
CA LEU A 110 12.36 -2.17 -6.82
C LEU A 110 12.24 -3.30 -5.81
N ALA A 111 13.37 -3.86 -5.35
CA ALA A 111 13.38 -4.92 -4.35
C ALA A 111 12.75 -4.45 -3.04
N ILE A 112 13.13 -3.26 -2.55
CA ILE A 112 12.56 -2.69 -1.31
C ILE A 112 11.06 -2.38 -1.48
N LEU A 113 10.65 -1.80 -2.61
CA LEU A 113 9.22 -1.57 -2.91
C LEU A 113 8.44 -2.88 -2.95
N THR A 114 9.03 -3.95 -3.49
CA THR A 114 8.41 -5.28 -3.51
C THR A 114 8.34 -5.89 -2.10
N LEU A 115 9.32 -5.61 -1.23
CA LEU A 115 9.24 -5.98 0.19
C LEU A 115 8.15 -5.20 0.93
N LEU A 116 7.86 -3.94 0.56
CA LEU A 116 6.68 -3.24 1.10
C LEU A 116 5.37 -3.91 0.64
N VAL A 117 5.31 -4.39 -0.61
CA VAL A 117 4.19 -5.24 -1.06
C VAL A 117 4.10 -6.52 -0.24
N ASN A 118 5.23 -7.17 0.04
CA ASN A 118 5.28 -8.32 0.93
C ASN A 118 4.69 -8.01 2.31
N VAL A 119 5.02 -6.84 2.88
CA VAL A 119 4.49 -6.42 4.17
C VAL A 119 2.97 -6.23 4.14
N MET A 120 2.40 -5.69 3.06
CA MET A 120 0.94 -5.59 2.90
C MET A 120 0.29 -6.98 2.76
N VAL A 121 0.84 -7.83 1.90
CA VAL A 121 0.37 -9.20 1.68
C VAL A 121 0.41 -10.03 2.98
N THR A 122 1.45 -9.85 3.79
CA THR A 122 1.68 -10.61 5.03
C THR A 122 1.04 -10.00 6.28
N GLY A 123 0.75 -8.69 6.26
CA GLY A 123 0.43 -7.94 7.47
C GLY A 123 1.62 -7.82 8.44
N SER A 124 2.86 -7.96 7.96
CA SER A 124 4.07 -7.99 8.80
C SER A 124 4.26 -6.68 9.60
N ASP A 125 4.82 -6.81 10.80
CA ASP A 125 5.26 -5.69 11.64
C ASP A 125 6.56 -5.03 11.14
N ASP A 126 7.18 -5.58 10.09
CA ASP A 126 8.41 -5.05 9.50
C ASP A 126 8.21 -3.74 8.72
N PHE A 127 6.96 -3.30 8.53
CA PHE A 127 6.64 -2.07 7.78
C PHE A 127 7.55 -0.89 8.12
N PRO A 128 7.71 -0.44 9.39
CA PRO A 128 8.54 0.73 9.68
C PRO A 128 10.03 0.50 9.40
N ILE A 129 10.49 -0.75 9.40
CA ILE A 129 11.88 -1.10 9.12
C ILE A 129 12.13 -1.03 7.62
N ILE A 130 11.28 -1.70 6.82
CA ILE A 130 11.40 -1.71 5.36
C ILE A 130 11.16 -0.32 4.76
N PHE A 131 10.23 0.46 5.32
CA PHE A 131 10.00 1.83 4.87
C PHE A 131 11.21 2.73 5.16
N ARG A 132 11.82 2.62 6.36
CA ARG A 132 13.06 3.37 6.65
C ARG A 132 14.24 2.94 5.79
N LEU A 133 14.29 1.66 5.39
CA LEU A 133 15.28 1.18 4.43
C LEU A 133 15.10 1.86 3.06
N LEU A 134 13.85 2.02 2.58
CA LEU A 134 13.55 2.76 1.34
C LEU A 134 14.06 4.20 1.42
N GLU A 135 13.70 4.91 2.49
CA GLU A 135 14.09 6.31 2.69
C GLU A 135 15.62 6.47 2.79
N SER A 136 16.28 5.56 3.49
CA SER A 136 17.74 5.58 3.65
C SER A 136 18.45 5.29 2.33
N ALA A 137 17.98 4.30 1.57
CA ALA A 137 18.53 3.97 0.25
C ALA A 137 18.37 5.15 -0.73
N LEU A 138 17.18 5.75 -0.78
CA LEU A 138 16.93 6.91 -1.64
C LEU A 138 17.83 8.10 -1.28
N LYS A 139 17.99 8.39 0.03
CA LYS A 139 18.89 9.45 0.50
C LYS A 139 20.34 9.18 0.13
N ALA A 140 20.81 7.93 0.28
CA ALA A 140 22.17 7.54 -0.09
C ALA A 140 22.43 7.65 -1.60
N MET A 141 21.40 7.50 -2.43
CA MET A 141 21.47 7.66 -3.89
C MET A 141 21.43 9.13 -4.35
N GLY A 142 21.27 10.10 -3.44
CA GLY A 142 21.20 11.53 -3.77
C GLY A 142 19.77 12.09 -3.90
N GLY A 143 18.74 11.27 -3.68
CA GLY A 143 17.34 11.67 -3.78
C GLY A 143 16.66 11.24 -5.08
N GLU A 144 15.39 11.61 -5.24
CA GLU A 144 14.55 11.19 -6.38
C GLU A 144 15.03 11.78 -7.71
N ASP A 145 15.58 12.99 -7.70
CA ASP A 145 16.04 13.70 -8.90
C ASP A 145 17.24 13.00 -9.56
N GLU A 146 18.00 12.21 -8.80
CA GLU A 146 19.20 11.49 -9.24
C GLU A 146 18.90 10.10 -9.80
N LEU A 147 17.64 9.64 -9.78
CA LEU A 147 17.26 8.31 -10.26
C LEU A 147 17.15 8.21 -11.80
N GLY A 148 17.16 9.36 -12.49
CA GLY A 148 16.96 9.43 -13.93
C GLY A 148 15.50 9.64 -14.34
N ARG A 149 15.24 9.57 -15.65
CA ARG A 149 13.94 9.92 -16.26
C ARG A 149 13.39 8.85 -17.19
N ASP A 150 13.96 7.65 -17.15
CA ASP A 150 13.41 6.54 -17.93
C ASP A 150 12.09 6.03 -17.33
N GLU A 151 11.45 5.09 -18.02
CA GLU A 151 10.16 4.53 -17.62
C GLU A 151 10.23 3.85 -16.25
N LEU A 152 11.34 3.16 -15.96
CA LEU A 152 11.54 2.46 -14.70
C LEU A 152 11.71 3.42 -13.52
N ALA A 153 12.57 4.43 -13.66
CA ALA A 153 12.76 5.48 -12.67
C ALA A 153 11.44 6.22 -12.40
N THR A 154 10.69 6.56 -13.45
CA THR A 154 9.39 7.21 -13.33
C THR A 154 8.38 6.32 -12.58
N PHE A 155 8.35 5.03 -12.88
CA PHE A 155 7.52 4.06 -12.14
C PHE A 155 7.90 3.99 -10.67
N ILE A 156 9.20 3.87 -10.35
CA ILE A 156 9.72 3.79 -8.98
C ILE A 156 9.36 5.04 -8.20
N VAL A 157 9.64 6.24 -8.72
CA VAL A 157 9.31 7.52 -8.06
C VAL A 157 7.81 7.60 -7.77
N ARG A 158 6.97 7.21 -8.72
CA ARG A 158 5.52 7.18 -8.53
C ARG A 158 5.09 6.21 -7.41
N GLN A 159 5.75 5.04 -7.29
CA GLN A 159 5.48 4.12 -6.18
C GLN A 159 5.98 4.69 -4.85
N ILE A 160 7.17 5.31 -4.80
CA ILE A 160 7.72 5.94 -3.59
C ILE A 160 6.78 7.03 -3.08
N HIS A 161 6.32 7.92 -3.97
CA HIS A 161 5.33 8.95 -3.66
C HIS A 161 4.05 8.37 -3.09
N LYS A 162 3.51 7.32 -3.73
CA LYS A 162 2.33 6.60 -3.24
C LYS A 162 2.57 6.08 -1.83
N MET A 163 3.67 5.38 -1.60
CA MET A 163 4.01 4.81 -0.28
C MET A 163 4.15 5.90 0.78
N ARG A 164 4.89 6.98 0.52
CA ARG A 164 5.10 8.10 1.47
C ARG A 164 3.80 8.70 1.97
N VAL A 165 2.85 8.93 1.06
CA VAL A 165 1.55 9.55 1.41
C VAL A 165 0.75 8.67 2.36
N TYR A 166 0.62 7.38 2.01
CA TYR A 166 -0.20 6.46 2.79
C TYR A 166 0.51 5.97 4.06
N ALA A 167 1.84 5.90 4.06
CA ALA A 167 2.66 5.46 5.18
C ALA A 167 2.70 6.49 6.33
N ALA A 168 2.71 7.78 6.01
CA ALA A 168 2.97 8.84 6.99
C ALA A 168 2.11 8.74 8.29
N PRO A 169 0.78 8.53 8.23
CA PRO A 169 -0.04 8.31 9.43
C PRO A 169 0.36 7.11 10.30
N PHE A 170 0.95 6.09 9.70
CA PHE A 170 1.38 4.87 10.38
C PHE A 170 2.83 4.94 10.88
N LEU A 171 3.58 5.99 10.54
CA LEU A 171 4.94 6.21 11.01
C LEU A 171 4.94 7.12 12.23
N SER A 172 4.25 8.26 12.16
CA SER A 172 3.99 9.13 13.29
C SER A 172 2.81 10.06 13.04
N GLU A 173 2.19 10.56 14.10
CA GLU A 173 1.10 11.54 13.96
C GLU A 173 1.60 12.85 13.32
N GLU A 174 2.82 13.27 13.66
CA GLU A 174 3.50 14.45 13.11
C GLU A 174 3.72 14.34 11.60
N GLU A 175 4.28 13.21 11.14
CA GLU A 175 4.44 12.94 9.70
C GLU A 175 3.09 12.90 8.99
N GLY A 176 2.10 12.23 9.58
CA GLY A 176 0.74 12.20 9.04
C GLY A 176 0.15 13.60 8.85
N ILE A 177 0.31 14.49 9.83
CA ILE A 177 -0.14 15.90 9.71
C ILE A 177 0.63 16.62 8.61
N ALA A 178 1.97 16.53 8.62
CA ALA A 178 2.83 17.25 7.68
C ALA A 178 2.55 16.84 6.22
N VAL A 179 2.36 15.55 5.98
CA VAL A 179 2.12 15.00 4.64
C VAL A 179 0.67 15.26 4.19
N LEU A 180 -0.33 14.92 5.02
CA LEU A 180 -1.74 14.99 4.58
C LEU A 180 -2.29 16.42 4.52
N SER A 181 -1.71 17.38 5.25
CA SER A 181 -2.07 18.80 5.14
C SER A 181 -1.51 19.45 3.86
N SER A 182 -0.52 18.83 3.22
CA SER A 182 0.10 19.34 2.01
C SER A 182 -0.66 18.93 0.74
N LYS A 183 -1.08 19.92 -0.05
CA LYS A 183 -1.69 19.67 -1.37
C LYS A 183 -0.76 18.96 -2.34
N VAL A 184 0.56 19.15 -2.20
CA VAL A 184 1.57 18.51 -3.06
C VAL A 184 1.59 17.01 -2.82
N TYR A 185 1.62 16.59 -1.56
CA TYR A 185 1.65 15.17 -1.22
C TYR A 185 0.34 14.46 -1.56
N THR A 186 -0.82 15.09 -1.32
CA THR A 186 -2.11 14.51 -1.76
C THR A 186 -2.20 14.38 -3.29
N THR A 187 -1.60 15.31 -4.03
CA THR A 187 -1.46 15.21 -5.50
C THR A 187 -0.59 14.01 -5.88
N TYR A 188 0.53 13.82 -5.19
CA TYR A 188 1.46 12.71 -5.41
C TYR A 188 0.86 11.34 -5.11
N GLY A 189 0.07 11.20 -4.03
CA GLY A 189 -0.62 9.95 -3.71
C GLY A 189 -1.59 9.50 -4.81
N LEU A 190 -2.20 10.47 -5.51
CA LEU A 190 -3.13 10.25 -6.61
C LEU A 190 -2.45 10.12 -7.99
N ASN A 191 -1.12 10.24 -8.08
CA ASN A 191 -0.42 10.14 -9.37
C ASN A 191 -0.62 8.78 -10.05
N CYS A 192 -0.68 7.68 -9.28
CA CYS A 192 -0.99 6.36 -9.84
C CYS A 192 -2.38 6.34 -10.48
N LEU A 193 -3.39 6.86 -9.78
CA LEU A 193 -4.77 6.93 -10.28
C LEU A 193 -4.86 7.76 -11.57
N ARG A 194 -4.22 8.94 -11.58
CA ARG A 194 -4.24 9.86 -12.74
C ARG A 194 -3.49 9.32 -13.94
N PHE A 195 -2.35 8.65 -13.71
CA PHE A 195 -1.65 7.97 -14.79
C PHE A 195 -2.54 6.89 -15.41
N CYS A 196 -3.17 6.05 -14.59
CA CYS A 196 -4.03 4.98 -15.07
C CYS A 196 -5.29 5.51 -15.79
N SER A 197 -5.89 6.60 -15.31
CA SER A 197 -7.09 7.18 -15.94
C SER A 197 -6.82 7.77 -17.32
N GLN A 198 -5.61 8.30 -17.55
CA GLN A 198 -5.18 8.74 -18.89
C GLN A 198 -5.10 7.58 -19.89
N GLN A 199 -4.81 6.36 -19.42
CA GLN A 199 -4.67 5.19 -20.27
C GLN A 199 -5.99 4.45 -20.53
N GLN A 200 -7.03 4.70 -19.73
CA GLN A 200 -8.32 4.00 -19.87
C GLN A 200 -9.52 4.96 -19.71
N PRO A 201 -10.12 5.44 -20.81
CA PRO A 201 -11.20 6.43 -20.78
C PRO A 201 -12.49 5.97 -20.06
N GLY A 202 -12.75 4.65 -20.01
CA GLY A 202 -13.93 4.07 -19.34
C GLY A 202 -13.97 4.30 -17.82
N LEU A 203 -12.89 4.83 -17.24
CA LEU A 203 -12.72 5.07 -15.82
C LEU A 203 -12.98 6.51 -15.38
N ALA A 204 -13.31 7.40 -16.32
CA ALA A 204 -13.57 8.81 -16.03
C ALA A 204 -14.64 9.02 -14.94
N ALA A 205 -15.59 8.10 -14.79
CA ALA A 205 -16.65 8.18 -13.78
C ALA A 205 -16.17 7.80 -12.36
N ALA A 206 -15.20 6.89 -12.22
CA ALA A 206 -14.73 6.41 -10.91
C ALA A 206 -13.69 7.35 -10.29
N VAL A 207 -12.86 8.00 -11.11
CA VAL A 207 -11.75 8.86 -10.65
C VAL A 207 -12.20 9.98 -9.71
N PRO A 208 -13.24 10.79 -10.03
CA PRO A 208 -13.68 11.86 -9.14
C PRO A 208 -14.17 11.34 -7.78
N ILE A 209 -14.77 10.15 -7.75
CA ILE A 209 -15.26 9.53 -6.52
C ILE A 209 -14.07 9.07 -5.68
N ILE A 210 -13.05 8.44 -6.28
CA ILE A 210 -11.82 8.04 -5.58
C ILE A 210 -11.09 9.27 -5.04
N GLU A 211 -10.91 10.32 -5.85
CA GLU A 211 -10.29 11.56 -5.40
C GLU A 211 -11.07 12.19 -4.24
N SER A 212 -12.41 12.20 -4.30
CA SER A 212 -13.27 12.69 -3.22
C SER A 212 -13.10 11.87 -1.94
N LEU A 213 -13.11 10.54 -2.02
CA LEU A 213 -12.96 9.66 -0.86
C LEU A 213 -11.58 9.83 -0.21
N VAL A 214 -10.51 9.92 -1.00
CA VAL A 214 -9.15 10.17 -0.47
C VAL A 214 -9.10 11.53 0.23
N GLN A 215 -9.68 12.58 -0.37
CA GLN A 215 -9.74 13.91 0.25
C GLN A 215 -10.54 13.90 1.56
N GLN A 216 -11.68 13.20 1.60
CA GLN A 216 -12.49 13.05 2.80
C GLN A 216 -11.71 12.31 3.89
N ALA A 217 -11.01 11.23 3.56
CA ALA A 217 -10.15 10.51 4.52
C ALA A 217 -9.04 11.40 5.08
N CYS A 218 -8.34 12.18 4.24
CA CYS A 218 -7.37 13.16 4.71
C CYS A 218 -8.00 14.18 5.68
N GLY A 219 -9.19 14.70 5.35
CA GLY A 219 -9.94 15.62 6.20
C GLY A 219 -10.30 15.00 7.56
N ILE A 220 -10.81 13.76 7.56
CA ILE A 220 -11.14 13.00 8.77
C ILE A 220 -9.91 12.84 9.67
N TYR A 221 -8.77 12.43 9.09
CA TYR A 221 -7.52 12.30 9.84
C TYR A 221 -7.08 13.63 10.45
N LEU A 222 -7.03 14.70 9.65
CA LEU A 222 -6.55 16.01 10.09
C LEU A 222 -7.47 16.64 11.14
N SER A 223 -8.79 16.47 11.02
CA SER A 223 -9.72 16.91 12.05
C SER A 223 -9.40 16.27 13.40
N GLN A 224 -9.03 14.99 13.44
CA GLN A 224 -8.68 14.33 14.72
C GLN A 224 -7.26 14.63 15.20
N ALA A 225 -6.30 14.72 14.29
CA ALA A 225 -4.90 14.93 14.65
C ALA A 225 -4.61 16.36 15.12
N VAL A 226 -5.32 17.36 14.57
CA VAL A 226 -5.09 18.79 14.84
C VAL A 226 -6.06 19.37 15.88
N GLU A 227 -7.25 18.79 16.06
CA GLU A 227 -8.18 19.26 17.09
C GLU A 227 -7.69 18.83 18.49
N GLY A 228 -7.19 19.81 19.25
CA GLY A 228 -6.87 19.63 20.67
C GLY A 228 -8.13 19.47 21.53
N PRO A 229 -7.99 18.96 22.77
CA PRO A 229 -9.11 18.72 23.70
C PRO A 229 -9.88 19.98 24.13
N GLU A 230 -9.46 21.19 23.73
CA GLU A 230 -9.98 22.47 24.21
C GLU A 230 -10.97 23.18 23.27
N LYS A 231 -11.37 22.58 22.13
CA LYS A 231 -12.43 23.18 21.28
C LYS A 231 -13.82 22.96 21.86
N GLY A 232 -14.08 23.59 23.00
CA GLY A 232 -15.40 24.00 23.40
C GLY A 232 -15.85 25.22 22.59
N MET A 233 -16.95 25.07 21.86
CA MET A 233 -17.98 26.11 21.67
C MET A 233 -17.95 27.09 20.47
N THR A 234 -16.97 27.17 19.56
CA THR A 234 -17.01 28.29 18.56
C THR A 234 -16.65 28.03 17.08
N SER A 235 -16.31 26.82 16.62
CA SER A 235 -16.21 26.54 15.18
C SER A 235 -17.27 25.55 14.73
N GLN A 236 -17.98 25.86 13.62
CA GLN A 236 -18.86 24.94 12.89
C GLN A 236 -18.03 23.81 12.26
N THR A 237 -17.31 23.03 13.06
CA THR A 237 -16.69 21.81 12.59
C THR A 237 -17.79 20.76 12.49
N GLU A 238 -18.00 20.22 11.30
CA GLU A 238 -18.81 19.01 11.08
C GLU A 238 -18.39 17.93 12.09
N ASP A 239 -19.33 17.34 12.84
CA ASP A 239 -18.99 16.34 13.84
C ASP A 239 -18.44 15.04 13.20
N SER A 240 -17.74 14.21 13.99
CA SER A 240 -17.16 12.95 13.48
C SER A 240 -18.22 12.06 12.82
N THR A 241 -19.42 11.99 13.38
CA THR A 241 -20.52 11.18 12.83
C THR A 241 -20.92 11.64 11.43
N SER A 242 -21.06 12.95 11.21
CA SER A 242 -21.44 13.53 9.92
C SER A 242 -20.33 13.34 8.87
N ARG A 243 -19.06 13.55 9.26
CA ARG A 243 -17.92 13.31 8.34
C ARG A 243 -17.86 11.86 7.88
N VAL A 244 -18.04 10.91 8.79
CA VAL A 244 -18.06 9.47 8.49
C VAL A 244 -19.27 9.10 7.65
N GLN A 245 -20.44 9.68 7.95
CA GLN A 245 -21.65 9.45 7.16
C GLN A 245 -21.48 9.94 5.71
N ARG A 246 -20.93 11.15 5.50
CA ARG A 246 -20.63 11.67 4.16
C ARG A 246 -19.66 10.75 3.39
N PHE A 247 -18.63 10.24 4.07
CA PHE A 247 -17.70 9.27 3.46
C PHE A 247 -18.44 8.01 3.04
N LYS A 248 -19.26 7.44 3.93
CA LYS A 248 -20.09 6.26 3.66
C LYS A 248 -21.02 6.48 2.46
N ASP A 249 -21.72 7.61 2.40
CA ASP A 249 -22.64 7.92 1.30
C ASP A 249 -21.89 8.06 -0.04
N THR A 250 -20.71 8.68 -0.01
CA THR A 250 -19.83 8.77 -1.18
C THR A 250 -19.35 7.39 -1.62
N LEU A 251 -18.96 6.53 -0.68
CA LEU A 251 -18.49 5.18 -0.97
C LEU A 251 -19.61 4.29 -1.54
N VAL A 252 -20.83 4.41 -1.01
CA VAL A 252 -22.01 3.67 -1.54
C VAL A 252 -22.38 4.13 -2.95
N SER A 253 -22.09 5.38 -3.31
CA SER A 253 -22.27 5.87 -4.69
C SER A 253 -21.23 5.35 -5.68
N PHE A 254 -20.19 4.65 -5.21
CA PHE A 254 -19.17 4.09 -6.10
C PHE A 254 -19.81 3.05 -7.05
N PRO A 255 -19.61 3.15 -8.38
CA PRO A 255 -20.34 2.32 -9.32
C PRO A 255 -20.02 0.83 -9.11
N PRO A 256 -21.03 -0.05 -8.98
CA PRO A 256 -20.79 -1.48 -8.85
C PRO A 256 -19.98 -2.03 -10.03
N GLY A 257 -18.89 -2.74 -9.73
CA GLY A 257 -18.01 -3.32 -10.74
C GLY A 257 -17.05 -2.33 -11.43
N ALA A 258 -17.02 -1.06 -11.01
CA ALA A 258 -15.98 -0.15 -11.48
C ALA A 258 -14.60 -0.56 -10.92
N PRO A 259 -13.52 -0.46 -11.72
CA PRO A 259 -12.18 -0.75 -11.23
C PRO A 259 -11.73 0.30 -10.20
N GLY A 260 -10.85 -0.11 -9.28
CA GLY A 260 -10.18 0.80 -8.34
C GLY A 260 -10.74 0.79 -6.92
N GLU A 261 -11.65 -0.13 -6.58
CA GLU A 261 -12.12 -0.31 -5.21
C GLU A 261 -10.96 -0.62 -4.24
N GLN A 262 -9.95 -1.38 -4.70
CA GLN A 262 -8.74 -1.70 -3.93
C GLN A 262 -7.91 -0.46 -3.55
N VAL A 263 -8.00 0.65 -4.31
CA VAL A 263 -7.31 1.91 -3.96
C VAL A 263 -7.90 2.54 -2.70
N LEU A 264 -9.16 2.20 -2.38
CA LEU A 264 -9.90 2.80 -1.30
C LEU A 264 -9.62 2.12 0.05
N ILE A 265 -8.76 1.09 0.13
CA ILE A 265 -8.44 0.38 1.39
C ILE A 265 -7.97 1.37 2.46
N TRP A 266 -6.97 2.18 2.15
CA TRP A 266 -6.44 3.18 3.09
C TRP A 266 -7.51 4.19 3.50
N ALA A 267 -8.24 4.77 2.53
CA ALA A 267 -9.24 5.79 2.80
C ALA A 267 -10.41 5.24 3.65
N THR A 268 -10.82 4.01 3.36
CA THR A 268 -11.84 3.27 4.09
C THR A 268 -11.39 3.00 5.53
N PHE A 269 -10.15 2.56 5.73
CA PHE A 269 -9.59 2.33 7.06
C PHE A 269 -9.52 3.62 7.89
N VAL A 270 -9.08 4.73 7.29
CA VAL A 270 -9.03 6.04 7.94
C VAL A 270 -10.42 6.51 8.35
N ALA A 271 -11.41 6.44 7.45
CA ALA A 271 -12.79 6.79 7.77
C ALA A 271 -13.39 5.88 8.85
N ALA A 272 -13.11 4.57 8.78
CA ALA A 272 -13.53 3.60 9.76
C ALA A 272 -12.95 3.90 11.15
N SER A 273 -11.71 4.40 11.24
CA SER A 273 -11.06 4.76 12.50
C SER A 273 -11.81 5.89 13.24
N ASP A 274 -12.50 6.76 12.50
CA ASP A 274 -13.29 7.87 13.06
C ASP A 274 -14.74 7.48 13.42
N CYS A 275 -15.11 6.20 13.35
CA CYS A 275 -16.46 5.74 13.70
C CYS A 275 -16.77 5.83 15.19
N LEU A 276 -17.98 6.30 15.51
CA LEU A 276 -18.56 6.30 16.86
C LEU A 276 -19.81 5.42 16.96
N LEU A 277 -20.56 5.27 15.86
CA LEU A 277 -21.79 4.49 15.81
C LEU A 277 -21.51 3.03 15.45
N ALA A 278 -22.19 2.10 16.13
CA ALA A 278 -22.07 0.67 15.85
C ALA A 278 -22.46 0.31 14.41
N GLU A 279 -23.42 1.06 13.82
CA GLU A 279 -23.82 0.88 12.42
C GLU A 279 -22.67 1.20 11.46
N HIS A 280 -21.95 2.31 11.66
CA HIS A 280 -20.78 2.66 10.84
C HIS A 280 -19.68 1.60 11.00
N GLN A 281 -19.40 1.18 12.24
CA GLN A 281 -18.41 0.12 12.52
C GLN A 281 -18.74 -1.17 11.78
N SER A 282 -20.00 -1.61 11.82
CA SER A 282 -20.47 -2.80 11.10
C SER A 282 -20.33 -2.65 9.58
N PHE A 283 -20.68 -1.48 9.04
CA PHE A 283 -20.56 -1.19 7.61
C PHE A 283 -19.09 -1.28 7.14
N PHE A 284 -18.18 -0.55 7.78
CA PHE A 284 -16.77 -0.52 7.37
C PHE A 284 -16.06 -1.86 7.59
N ARG A 285 -16.41 -2.59 8.66
CA ARG A 285 -15.95 -3.98 8.84
C ARG A 285 -16.37 -4.84 7.66
N GLY A 286 -17.62 -4.73 7.21
CA GLY A 286 -18.13 -5.46 6.04
C GLY A 286 -17.37 -5.12 4.77
N VAL A 287 -17.09 -3.82 4.53
CA VAL A 287 -16.32 -3.36 3.36
C VAL A 287 -14.90 -3.94 3.38
N LEU A 288 -14.16 -3.80 4.48
CA LEU A 288 -12.79 -4.31 4.58
C LEU A 288 -12.73 -5.85 4.49
N ARG A 289 -13.72 -6.57 5.02
CA ARG A 289 -13.81 -8.03 4.85
C ARG A 289 -14.04 -8.43 3.39
N ARG A 290 -14.95 -7.75 2.69
CA ARG A 290 -15.19 -7.99 1.26
C ARG A 290 -13.90 -7.74 0.45
N LEU A 291 -13.19 -6.64 0.74
CA LEU A 291 -11.92 -6.35 0.08
C LEU A 291 -10.87 -7.43 0.37
N TYR A 292 -10.80 -7.94 1.62
CA TYR A 292 -9.93 -9.06 1.95
C TYR A 292 -10.29 -10.33 1.19
N GLU A 293 -11.58 -10.68 1.11
CA GLU A 293 -12.06 -11.83 0.34
C GLU A 293 -11.72 -11.72 -1.15
N MET A 294 -11.67 -10.49 -1.68
CA MET A 294 -11.31 -10.21 -3.06
C MET A 294 -9.80 -10.31 -3.33
N ILE A 295 -8.95 -9.75 -2.46
CA ILE A 295 -7.51 -9.60 -2.75
C ILE A 295 -6.58 -10.45 -1.90
N GLY A 296 -7.04 -11.02 -0.78
CA GLY A 296 -6.25 -11.93 0.07
C GLY A 296 -5.15 -11.29 0.94
N PHE A 297 -5.00 -9.97 0.95
CA PHE A 297 -3.91 -9.30 1.67
C PHE A 297 -4.17 -9.28 3.19
N ALA A 298 -3.26 -9.84 3.96
CA ALA A 298 -3.46 -10.02 5.40
C ALA A 298 -3.41 -8.70 6.21
N ASN A 299 -2.87 -7.61 5.65
CA ASN A 299 -2.93 -6.29 6.28
C ASN A 299 -4.37 -5.80 6.50
N LEU A 300 -5.36 -6.21 5.69
CA LEU A 300 -6.76 -5.86 5.94
C LEU A 300 -7.32 -6.52 7.20
N LEU A 301 -6.99 -7.79 7.45
CA LEU A 301 -7.40 -8.46 8.68
C LEU A 301 -6.79 -7.78 9.90
N LYS A 302 -5.50 -7.45 9.82
CA LYS A 302 -4.80 -6.71 10.87
C LYS A 302 -5.37 -5.30 11.07
N GLY A 303 -5.77 -4.63 9.99
CA GLY A 303 -6.49 -3.37 10.03
C GLY A 303 -7.84 -3.50 10.75
N ILE A 304 -8.61 -4.55 10.47
CA ILE A 304 -9.88 -4.81 11.18
C ILE A 304 -9.64 -5.04 12.67
N GLU A 305 -8.63 -5.80 13.05
CA GLU A 305 -8.26 -6.00 14.47
C GLU A 305 -7.89 -4.67 15.15
N GLN A 306 -7.17 -3.79 14.44
CA GLN A 306 -6.81 -2.47 14.96
C GLN A 306 -8.01 -1.55 15.12
N LEU A 307 -8.97 -1.61 14.19
CA LEU A 307 -10.22 -0.86 14.31
C LEU A 307 -10.99 -1.25 15.57
N GLU A 308 -11.00 -2.54 15.96
CA GLU A 308 -11.61 -2.95 17.23
C GLU A 308 -10.97 -2.27 18.43
N ILE A 309 -9.63 -2.23 18.46
CA ILE A 309 -8.89 -1.60 19.54
C ILE A 309 -9.16 -0.10 19.57
N ILE A 310 -9.16 0.55 18.41
CA ILE A 310 -9.48 1.98 18.25
C ILE A 310 -10.89 2.26 18.79
N TRP A 311 -11.91 1.54 18.32
CA TRP A 311 -13.31 1.77 18.70
C TRP A 311 -13.58 1.52 20.18
N GLN A 312 -12.85 0.60 20.81
CA GLN A 312 -12.94 0.36 22.25
C GLN A 312 -12.32 1.52 23.05
N ARG A 313 -11.12 1.97 22.67
CA ARG A 313 -10.40 3.02 23.40
C ARG A 313 -11.01 4.40 23.23
N ARG A 314 -11.61 4.68 22.08
CA ARG A 314 -12.22 5.97 21.79
C ARG A 314 -13.40 6.35 22.68
N ARG A 315 -13.87 5.41 23.51
CA ARG A 315 -14.86 5.68 24.56
C ARG A 315 -14.26 6.46 25.74
N HIS A 316 -12.93 6.61 25.82
CA HIS A 316 -12.23 7.33 26.87
C HIS A 316 -11.87 8.77 26.42
N PRO A 317 -12.15 9.79 27.25
CA PRO A 317 -11.76 11.18 26.95
C PRO A 317 -10.23 11.33 26.84
N GLY A 318 -9.76 11.92 25.74
CA GLY A 318 -8.33 12.19 25.51
C GLY A 318 -7.63 11.21 24.56
N ASP A 319 -8.23 10.05 24.27
CA ASP A 319 -7.67 9.06 23.35
C ASP A 319 -7.97 9.45 21.89
N ARG A 320 -6.92 9.89 21.18
CA ARG A 320 -6.97 10.17 19.73
C ARG A 320 -6.51 8.94 18.97
N TRP A 321 -7.35 8.43 18.07
CA TRP A 321 -7.00 7.23 17.30
C TRP A 321 -5.81 7.45 16.36
N THR A 322 -5.57 8.69 15.96
CA THR A 322 -4.44 9.08 15.10
C THR A 322 -3.08 8.78 15.75
N SER A 323 -2.95 8.94 17.07
CA SER A 323 -1.73 8.58 17.82
C SER A 323 -1.58 7.07 18.05
N MET A 324 -2.64 6.30 17.84
CA MET A 324 -2.61 4.83 17.97
C MET A 324 -2.11 4.13 16.72
N LEU A 325 -2.22 4.75 15.53
CA LEU A 325 -1.82 4.13 14.27
C LEU A 325 -0.34 3.69 14.25
N PRO A 326 0.63 4.50 14.69
CA PRO A 326 2.04 4.07 14.66
C PRO A 326 2.36 2.87 15.57
N LEU A 327 1.60 2.71 16.66
CA LEU A 327 1.80 1.61 17.62
C LEU A 327 1.44 0.25 17.03
N SER A 328 0.61 0.26 16.00
CA SER A 328 0.02 -0.91 15.40
C SER A 328 0.97 -1.65 14.45
N ARG A 329 1.97 -0.91 13.94
CA ARG A 329 2.99 -1.36 12.96
C ARG A 329 2.42 -2.03 11.71
N ALA A 330 1.11 -1.95 11.48
CA ALA A 330 0.49 -2.48 10.26
C ALA A 330 0.32 -1.36 9.25
N PHE A 331 0.64 -1.67 8.01
CA PHE A 331 0.42 -0.77 6.90
C PHE A 331 -0.85 -1.18 6.16
N VAL A 332 -1.94 -0.46 6.42
CA VAL A 332 -3.25 -0.72 5.79
C VAL A 332 -3.40 0.15 4.55
N MET A 333 -3.13 -0.47 3.40
CA MET A 333 -3.14 0.11 2.06
C MET A 333 -3.45 -0.99 1.05
#